data_AF-A0A4U8SGK9-F1
#
_entry.id   AF-A0A4U8SGK9-F1
#
_cell.length_a   1.000
_cell.length_b   1.000
_cell.length_c   1.000
_cell.angle_alpha   90.00
_cell.angle_beta   90.00
_cell.angle_gamma   90.00
#
_symmetry.space_group_name_H-M   'P 1'
#
loop_
_entity.id
_entity.type
_entity.pdbx_description
1 polymer ?
#
loop_
_entity_poly.entity_id
_entity_poly.type
_entity_poly.pdbx_seq_one_letter_code
_entity_poly.pdbx_strand_id
1 'polypeptide(L)'
;MSKGSKIYKRFGLKFAIAHRSRKIKTRIKEKPFAQQLQMFLLILKLNHSKKFRVYSLLRKQNCLITSLKHLEFIALCFNEIIQWLESKEFQEQYLDTNHPYPPLLNPKRLVRDSQNPYANLSYENISAELAWEMNLPLPPYYDLIWLRLDGSGSSAYGRFIKLCGINKINADDAILNNKIFHYYPCYQQLLAHKDSYNLIAIHEYWHESYMKFCALIDKNVPAICNIRDQIERLKHGVNHLNSWECAP
;
A
#
# COMPACT_ATOMS: atom_id res chain seq x y z
N MET A 1 -11.56 23.21 -19.53
CA MET A 1 -10.21 23.34 -20.17
C MET A 1 -9.20 22.40 -19.52
N SER A 2 -8.48 21.56 -20.29
CA SER A 2 -7.47 20.62 -19.75
C SER A 2 -6.24 21.34 -19.19
N LYS A 3 -5.53 20.73 -18.22
CA LYS A 3 -4.32 21.31 -17.59
C LYS A 3 -3.24 21.65 -18.63
N GLY A 4 -3.09 20.84 -19.68
CA GLY A 4 -2.19 21.11 -20.81
C GLY A 4 -2.61 22.32 -21.65
N SER A 5 -3.90 22.51 -21.90
CA SER A 5 -4.43 23.69 -22.59
C SER A 5 -4.25 24.98 -21.76
N LYS A 6 -4.41 24.90 -20.42
CA LYS A 6 -4.09 26.01 -19.51
C LYS A 6 -2.61 26.40 -19.57
N ILE A 7 -1.69 25.41 -19.61
CA ILE A 7 -0.24 25.65 -19.74
C ILE A 7 0.10 26.26 -21.09
N TYR A 8 -0.51 25.77 -22.18
CA TYR A 8 -0.31 26.34 -23.53
C TYR A 8 -0.68 27.82 -23.57
N LYS A 9 -1.86 28.20 -23.04
CA LYS A 9 -2.31 29.60 -23.04
C LYS A 9 -1.44 30.52 -22.18
N ARG A 10 -0.89 30.01 -21.07
CA ARG A 10 -0.17 30.85 -20.07
C ARG A 10 1.36 30.89 -20.29
N PHE A 11 1.94 29.83 -20.81
CA PHE A 11 3.40 29.65 -20.93
C PHE A 11 3.84 29.26 -22.34
N GLY A 12 2.92 29.01 -23.28
CA GLY A 12 3.22 28.69 -24.68
C GLY A 12 3.44 27.20 -24.99
N LEU A 13 3.66 26.91 -26.27
CA LEU A 13 3.71 25.56 -26.84
C LEU A 13 4.81 24.68 -26.23
N LYS A 14 6.02 25.22 -26.05
CA LYS A 14 7.18 24.49 -25.52
C LYS A 14 6.87 23.84 -24.17
N PHE A 15 6.25 24.58 -23.25
CA PHE A 15 5.90 24.06 -21.92
C PHE A 15 4.73 23.08 -21.95
N ALA A 16 3.77 23.27 -22.84
CA ALA A 16 2.66 22.34 -23.02
C ALA A 16 3.15 20.98 -23.56
N ILE A 17 4.06 20.98 -24.55
CA ILE A 17 4.70 19.77 -25.07
C ILE A 17 5.53 19.10 -23.97
N ALA A 18 6.38 19.86 -23.25
CA ALA A 18 7.18 19.31 -22.16
C ALA A 18 6.32 18.64 -21.07
N HIS A 19 5.18 19.25 -20.69
CA HIS A 19 4.22 18.67 -19.76
C HIS A 19 3.65 17.35 -20.28
N ARG A 20 3.23 17.31 -21.55
CA ARG A 20 2.69 16.09 -22.18
C ARG A 20 3.75 14.98 -22.24
N SER A 21 4.98 15.29 -22.63
CA SER A 21 6.10 14.34 -22.66
C SER A 21 6.39 13.77 -21.27
N ARG A 22 6.41 14.60 -20.21
CA ARG A 22 6.56 14.12 -18.83
C ARG A 22 5.42 13.18 -18.42
N LYS A 23 4.18 13.52 -18.76
CA LYS A 23 3.01 12.68 -18.46
C LYS A 23 3.08 11.33 -19.16
N ILE A 24 3.46 11.30 -20.45
CA ILE A 24 3.64 10.06 -21.22
C ILE A 24 4.79 9.23 -20.61
N LYS A 25 5.94 9.84 -20.32
CA LYS A 25 7.07 9.18 -19.69
C LYS A 25 6.69 8.53 -18.35
N THR A 26 5.88 9.22 -17.54
CA THR A 26 5.39 8.71 -16.25
C THR A 26 4.51 7.47 -16.46
N ARG A 27 3.55 7.53 -17.39
CA ARG A 27 2.69 6.39 -17.73
C ARG A 27 3.47 5.17 -18.25
N ILE A 28 4.52 5.39 -19.04
CA ILE A 28 5.37 4.31 -19.55
C ILE A 28 6.14 3.65 -18.39
N LYS A 29 6.69 4.45 -17.48
CA LYS A 29 7.42 3.95 -16.30
C LYS A 29 6.53 3.14 -15.35
N GLU A 30 5.24 3.41 -15.30
CA GLU A 30 4.28 2.66 -14.48
C GLU A 30 3.94 1.29 -15.08
N LYS A 31 4.29 1.02 -16.35
CA LYS A 31 4.00 -0.27 -16.97
C LYS A 31 4.90 -1.38 -16.40
N PRO A 32 4.36 -2.58 -16.12
CA PRO A 32 5.13 -3.70 -15.57
C PRO A 32 6.37 -4.04 -16.40
N PHE A 33 6.27 -4.07 -17.73
CA PHE A 33 7.41 -4.35 -18.61
C PHE A 33 8.57 -3.33 -18.43
N ALA A 34 8.24 -2.04 -18.33
CA ALA A 34 9.25 -1.00 -18.13
C ALA A 34 9.93 -1.15 -16.75
N GLN A 35 9.15 -1.47 -15.72
CA GLN A 35 9.66 -1.73 -14.37
C GLN A 35 10.54 -2.98 -14.33
N GLN A 36 10.19 -4.05 -15.05
CA GLN A 36 11.00 -5.26 -15.18
C GLN A 36 12.36 -4.97 -15.84
N LEU A 37 12.36 -4.21 -16.94
CA LEU A 37 13.60 -3.80 -17.61
C LEU A 37 14.45 -2.92 -16.69
N GLN A 38 13.84 -1.96 -15.99
CA GLN A 38 14.52 -1.11 -15.02
C GLN A 38 15.14 -1.95 -13.89
N MET A 39 14.39 -2.89 -13.31
CA MET A 39 14.89 -3.80 -12.28
C MET A 39 16.09 -4.60 -12.78
N PHE A 40 16.03 -5.15 -14.00
CA PHE A 40 17.15 -5.88 -14.59
C PHE A 40 18.41 -5.01 -14.75
N LEU A 41 18.26 -3.78 -15.25
CA LEU A 41 19.38 -2.84 -15.36
C LEU A 41 19.99 -2.48 -13.98
N LEU A 42 19.16 -2.39 -12.93
CA LEU A 42 19.65 -2.17 -11.57
C LEU A 42 20.37 -3.40 -11.01
N ILE A 43 19.90 -4.61 -11.31
CA ILE A 43 20.58 -5.86 -10.93
C ILE A 43 21.98 -5.94 -11.55
N LEU A 44 22.17 -5.48 -12.79
CA LEU A 44 23.51 -5.43 -13.39
C LEU A 44 24.47 -4.54 -12.59
N LYS A 45 23.96 -3.41 -12.08
CA LYS A 45 24.69 -2.45 -11.24
C LYS A 45 24.89 -2.89 -9.80
N LEU A 46 24.07 -3.83 -9.31
CA LEU A 46 24.14 -4.31 -7.94
C LEU A 46 25.49 -5.02 -7.70
N ASN A 47 26.25 -4.52 -6.72
CA ASN A 47 27.54 -5.09 -6.34
C ASN A 47 27.35 -6.20 -5.29
N HIS A 48 26.72 -7.30 -5.68
CA HIS A 48 26.48 -8.45 -4.80
C HIS A 48 26.66 -9.78 -5.53
N SER A 49 27.32 -10.75 -4.89
CA SER A 49 27.63 -12.06 -5.50
C SER A 49 26.37 -12.82 -5.95
N LYS A 50 25.28 -12.69 -5.19
CA LYS A 50 24.00 -13.38 -5.46
C LYS A 50 23.01 -12.58 -6.33
N LYS A 51 23.43 -11.49 -6.99
CA LYS A 51 22.52 -10.55 -7.69
C LYS A 51 21.56 -11.21 -8.70
N PHE A 52 22.02 -12.18 -9.48
CA PHE A 52 21.16 -12.89 -10.44
C PHE A 52 20.20 -13.88 -9.77
N ARG A 53 20.58 -14.45 -8.61
CA ARG A 53 19.67 -15.27 -7.80
C ARG A 53 18.56 -14.41 -7.18
N VAL A 54 18.92 -13.22 -6.67
CA VAL A 54 17.94 -12.21 -6.21
C VAL A 54 16.96 -11.88 -7.34
N TYR A 55 17.47 -11.56 -8.53
CA TYR A 55 16.62 -11.25 -9.68
C TYR A 55 15.66 -12.39 -10.05
N SER A 56 16.18 -13.62 -10.15
CA SER A 56 15.38 -14.81 -10.46
C SER A 56 14.28 -15.03 -9.41
N LEU A 57 14.61 -14.86 -8.13
CA LEU A 57 13.66 -14.98 -7.03
C LEU A 57 12.54 -13.93 -7.11
N LEU A 58 12.91 -12.65 -7.28
CA LEU A 58 11.94 -11.56 -7.38
C LEU A 58 11.00 -11.75 -8.57
N ARG A 59 11.53 -12.25 -9.69
CA ARG A 59 10.72 -12.62 -10.86
C ARG A 59 9.74 -13.75 -10.57
N LYS A 60 10.17 -14.79 -9.85
CA LYS A 60 9.30 -15.92 -9.45
C LYS A 60 8.17 -15.46 -8.53
N GLN A 61 8.46 -14.53 -7.62
CA GLN A 61 7.50 -13.98 -6.67
C GLN A 61 6.70 -12.77 -7.22
N ASN A 62 6.81 -12.48 -8.52
CA ASN A 62 6.15 -11.33 -9.18
C ASN A 62 6.41 -9.98 -8.47
N CYS A 63 7.55 -9.83 -7.80
CA CYS A 63 7.94 -8.60 -7.11
C CYS A 63 8.77 -7.71 -8.04
N LEU A 64 8.37 -6.43 -8.16
CA LEU A 64 9.04 -5.45 -9.02
C LEU A 64 9.71 -4.38 -8.15
N ILE A 65 11.03 -4.40 -8.10
CA ILE A 65 11.85 -3.47 -7.33
C ILE A 65 12.54 -2.49 -8.27
N THR A 66 12.22 -1.20 -8.13
CA THR A 66 12.73 -0.17 -9.06
C THR A 66 13.73 0.80 -8.41
N SER A 67 14.12 0.52 -7.17
CA SER A 67 15.10 1.26 -6.38
C SER A 67 16.36 0.42 -6.14
N LEU A 68 17.54 1.00 -6.36
CA LEU A 68 18.82 0.31 -6.10
C LEU A 68 19.00 0.00 -4.62
N LYS A 69 18.66 0.97 -3.74
CA LYS A 69 18.76 0.80 -2.28
C LYS A 69 17.90 -0.36 -1.77
N HIS A 70 16.72 -0.55 -2.36
CA HIS A 70 15.82 -1.65 -2.01
C HIS A 70 16.38 -3.00 -2.46
N LEU A 71 17.01 -3.06 -3.64
CA LEU A 71 17.71 -4.26 -4.11
C LEU A 71 18.93 -4.59 -3.24
N GLU A 72 19.69 -3.59 -2.80
CA GLU A 72 20.79 -3.76 -1.85
C GLU A 72 20.30 -4.36 -0.53
N PHE A 73 19.20 -3.83 0.02
CA PHE A 73 18.57 -4.39 1.22
C PHE A 73 18.13 -5.85 1.04
N ILE A 74 17.43 -6.15 -0.06
CA ILE A 74 16.97 -7.52 -0.37
C ILE A 74 18.17 -8.47 -0.52
N ALA A 75 19.26 -8.01 -1.13
CA ALA A 75 20.48 -8.80 -1.28
C ALA A 75 21.15 -9.11 0.07
N LEU A 76 21.16 -8.14 1.00
CA LEU A 76 21.68 -8.31 2.35
C LEU A 76 20.88 -9.37 3.13
N CYS A 77 19.55 -9.34 3.03
CA CYS A 77 18.66 -10.27 3.73
C CYS A 77 18.34 -11.55 2.93
N PHE A 78 19.06 -11.83 1.84
CA PHE A 78 18.69 -12.88 0.88
C PHE A 78 18.57 -14.27 1.51
N ASN A 79 19.43 -14.61 2.47
CA ASN A 79 19.38 -15.93 3.11
C ASN A 79 18.08 -16.13 3.91
N GLU A 80 17.64 -15.11 4.65
CA GLU A 80 16.38 -15.15 5.41
C GLU A 80 15.17 -15.26 4.49
N ILE A 81 15.20 -14.52 3.37
CA ILE A 81 14.13 -14.60 2.37
C ILE A 81 14.01 -16.04 1.87
N ILE A 82 15.13 -16.69 1.51
CA ILE A 82 15.10 -18.08 1.03
C ILE A 82 14.60 -19.03 2.13
N GLN A 83 15.14 -18.92 3.35
CA GLN A 83 14.71 -19.75 4.47
C GLN A 83 13.20 -19.61 4.76
N TRP A 84 12.67 -18.39 4.66
CA TRP A 84 11.24 -18.13 4.80
C TRP A 84 10.42 -18.75 3.68
N LEU A 85 10.80 -18.51 2.42
CA LEU A 85 10.06 -19.01 1.25
C LEU A 85 10.09 -20.54 1.13
N GLU A 86 11.09 -21.19 1.71
CA GLU A 86 11.22 -22.67 1.80
C GLU A 86 10.56 -23.25 3.06
N SER A 87 10.03 -22.40 3.94
CA SER A 87 9.41 -22.86 5.19
C SER A 87 8.04 -23.48 4.95
N LYS A 88 7.70 -24.47 5.78
CA LYS A 88 6.36 -25.08 5.82
C LYS A 88 5.27 -24.04 6.14
N GLU A 89 5.57 -23.11 7.04
CA GLU A 89 4.66 -22.02 7.40
C GLU A 89 4.29 -21.16 6.18
N PHE A 90 5.27 -20.80 5.35
CA PHE A 90 5.01 -20.03 4.14
C PHE A 90 4.14 -20.79 3.14
N GLN A 91 4.40 -22.09 2.97
CA GLN A 91 3.61 -22.94 2.08
C GLN A 91 2.14 -23.00 2.52
N GLU A 92 1.89 -23.35 3.77
CA GLU A 92 0.54 -23.52 4.32
C GLU A 92 -0.24 -22.20 4.33
N GLN A 93 0.42 -21.08 4.67
CA GLN A 93 -0.26 -19.81 4.82
C GLN A 93 -0.50 -19.09 3.48
N TYR A 94 0.40 -19.21 2.50
CA TYR A 94 0.35 -18.39 1.28
C TYR A 94 0.21 -19.17 -0.02
N LEU A 95 0.82 -20.34 -0.15
CA LEU A 95 0.72 -21.13 -1.38
C LEU A 95 -0.57 -21.96 -1.39
N ASP A 96 -0.85 -22.65 -0.30
CA ASP A 96 -2.03 -23.54 -0.19
C ASP A 96 -3.33 -22.72 -0.17
N THR A 97 -3.31 -21.49 0.35
CA THR A 97 -4.45 -20.56 0.32
C THR A 97 -4.54 -19.73 -0.96
N ASN A 98 -3.57 -19.87 -1.88
CA ASN A 98 -3.44 -19.07 -3.10
C ASN A 98 -3.48 -17.55 -2.81
N HIS A 99 -2.75 -17.12 -1.78
CA HIS A 99 -2.70 -15.73 -1.37
C HIS A 99 -2.09 -14.86 -2.49
N PRO A 100 -2.74 -13.76 -2.92
CA PRO A 100 -2.34 -13.01 -4.11
C PRO A 100 -1.01 -12.25 -3.95
N TYR A 101 -0.62 -11.94 -2.71
CA TYR A 101 0.57 -11.14 -2.39
C TYR A 101 1.39 -11.79 -1.27
N PRO A 102 2.10 -12.91 -1.52
CA PRO A 102 2.93 -13.54 -0.52
C PRO A 102 4.11 -12.63 -0.11
N PRO A 103 4.38 -12.44 1.19
CA PRO A 103 5.46 -11.59 1.67
C PRO A 103 6.83 -12.25 1.47
N LEU A 104 7.84 -11.46 1.10
CA LEU A 104 9.21 -11.95 0.92
C LEU A 104 9.94 -12.23 2.25
N LEU A 105 9.45 -11.71 3.37
CA LEU A 105 9.98 -11.96 4.70
C LEU A 105 8.87 -12.44 5.62
N ASN A 106 9.22 -13.21 6.66
CA ASN A 106 8.26 -13.66 7.66
C ASN A 106 7.75 -12.47 8.49
N PRO A 107 6.46 -12.09 8.39
CA PRO A 107 5.92 -10.93 9.12
C PRO A 107 6.05 -11.04 10.64
N LYS A 108 5.91 -12.25 11.19
CA LYS A 108 6.01 -12.52 12.64
C LYS A 108 7.40 -12.24 13.19
N ARG A 109 8.43 -12.32 12.34
CA ARG A 109 9.84 -12.02 12.69
C ARG A 109 10.22 -10.55 12.52
N LEU A 110 9.30 -9.69 12.10
CA LEU A 110 9.56 -8.26 11.90
C LEU A 110 9.05 -7.39 13.06
N VAL A 111 8.34 -7.98 14.02
CA VAL A 111 7.87 -7.29 15.24
C VAL A 111 9.05 -7.14 16.21
N ARG A 112 9.12 -5.99 16.90
CA ARG A 112 10.26 -5.57 17.75
C ARG A 112 10.73 -6.62 18.77
N ASP A 113 9.83 -7.46 19.28
CA ASP A 113 10.12 -8.48 20.30
C ASP A 113 10.32 -9.89 19.72
N SER A 114 10.36 -10.02 18.39
CA SER A 114 10.72 -11.28 17.76
C SER A 114 12.22 -11.55 17.94
N GLN A 115 12.58 -12.79 18.30
CA GLN A 115 13.97 -13.23 18.36
C GLN A 115 14.55 -13.35 16.95
N ASN A 116 14.71 -12.21 16.27
CA ASN A 116 15.26 -12.15 14.93
C ASN A 116 16.80 -12.17 15.02
N PRO A 117 17.49 -13.07 14.30
CA PRO A 117 18.95 -13.09 14.27
C PRO A 117 19.57 -11.81 13.68
N TYR A 118 18.78 -10.97 13.00
CA TYR A 118 19.20 -9.67 12.48
C TYR A 118 18.61 -8.56 13.34
N ALA A 119 19.44 -7.97 14.20
CA ALA A 119 19.06 -6.91 15.14
C ALA A 119 18.35 -5.70 14.50
N ASN A 120 18.49 -5.51 13.19
CA ASN A 120 17.91 -4.39 12.44
C ASN A 120 16.78 -4.79 11.49
N LEU A 121 16.34 -6.05 11.45
CA LEU A 121 15.29 -6.52 10.54
C LEU A 121 13.91 -6.44 11.21
N SER A 122 13.37 -5.23 11.31
CA SER A 122 12.07 -4.96 11.91
C SER A 122 11.23 -4.00 11.07
N TYR A 123 9.92 -3.95 11.32
CA TYR A 123 9.01 -3.03 10.63
C TYR A 123 9.45 -1.56 10.75
N GLU A 124 10.05 -1.17 11.87
CA GLU A 124 10.56 0.19 12.11
C GLU A 124 11.72 0.58 11.19
N ASN A 125 12.52 -0.39 10.76
CA ASN A 125 13.69 -0.16 9.92
C ASN A 125 13.41 -0.36 8.43
N ILE A 126 12.25 -0.93 8.09
CA ILE A 126 11.80 -1.10 6.69
C ILE A 126 10.91 0.08 6.32
N SER A 127 11.23 0.78 5.23
CA SER A 127 10.38 1.85 4.72
C SER A 127 9.05 1.29 4.22
N ALA A 128 7.97 2.06 4.32
CA ALA A 128 6.66 1.64 3.82
C ALA A 128 6.66 1.34 2.30
N GLU A 129 7.53 2.02 1.55
CA GLU A 129 7.76 1.79 0.13
C GLU A 129 8.34 0.40 -0.13
N LEU A 130 9.39 0.04 0.61
CA LEU A 130 10.03 -1.28 0.51
C LEU A 130 9.09 -2.39 1.01
N ALA A 131 8.39 -2.17 2.12
CA ALA A 131 7.41 -3.09 2.66
C ALA A 131 6.31 -3.42 1.63
N TRP A 132 5.80 -2.39 0.94
CA TRP A 132 4.84 -2.56 -0.16
C TRP A 132 5.41 -3.37 -1.33
N GLU A 133 6.65 -3.08 -1.74
CA GLU A 133 7.32 -3.78 -2.84
C GLU A 133 7.61 -5.25 -2.51
N MET A 134 7.85 -5.56 -1.23
CA MET A 134 8.10 -6.90 -0.71
C MET A 134 6.82 -7.65 -0.28
N ASN A 135 5.63 -7.08 -0.56
CA ASN A 135 4.33 -7.60 -0.14
C ASN A 135 4.19 -7.84 1.37
N LEU A 136 4.87 -7.06 2.20
CA LEU A 136 4.74 -7.21 3.65
C LEU A 136 3.34 -6.75 4.09
N PRO A 137 2.70 -7.46 5.02
CA PRO A 137 1.47 -6.98 5.62
C PRO A 137 1.75 -5.74 6.48
N LEU A 138 0.69 -5.03 6.86
CA LEU A 138 0.80 -3.90 7.78
C LEU A 138 1.40 -4.33 9.13
N PRO A 139 2.15 -3.46 9.82
CA PRO A 139 2.58 -3.72 11.19
C PRO A 139 1.36 -4.07 12.06
N PRO A 140 1.43 -5.13 12.91
CA PRO A 140 0.26 -5.69 13.58
C PRO A 140 -0.22 -4.87 14.80
N TYR A 141 -0.07 -3.54 14.74
CA TYR A 141 -0.43 -2.59 15.78
C TYR A 141 -1.82 -1.99 15.57
N TYR A 142 -2.78 -2.76 15.05
CA TYR A 142 -4.19 -2.36 14.90
C TYR A 142 -5.13 -3.37 15.56
N ASP A 143 -6.28 -2.88 16.02
CA ASP A 143 -7.17 -3.63 16.92
C ASP A 143 -8.59 -3.76 16.38
N LEU A 144 -8.94 -2.95 15.39
CA LEU A 144 -10.28 -2.89 14.83
C LEU A 144 -10.27 -2.51 13.35
N ILE A 145 -11.10 -3.17 12.56
CA ILE A 145 -11.35 -2.80 11.17
C ILE A 145 -12.74 -2.15 11.08
N TRP A 146 -12.82 -1.02 10.38
CA TRP A 146 -14.07 -0.35 10.07
C TRP A 146 -14.37 -0.45 8.58
N LEU A 147 -15.34 -1.28 8.20
CA LEU A 147 -15.86 -1.36 6.84
C LEU A 147 -16.80 -0.17 6.62
N ARG A 148 -16.24 0.93 6.12
CA ARG A 148 -16.88 2.22 5.95
C ARG A 148 -17.67 2.24 4.64
N LEU A 149 -18.98 2.35 4.74
CA LEU A 149 -19.88 2.50 3.60
C LEU A 149 -20.28 3.97 3.42
N ASP A 150 -20.30 4.47 2.19
CA ASP A 150 -20.74 5.84 1.92
C ASP A 150 -22.26 5.96 2.10
N GLY A 151 -22.71 7.07 2.69
CA GLY A 151 -24.12 7.35 2.98
C GLY A 151 -24.71 6.62 4.20
N SER A 152 -23.92 5.83 4.92
CA SER A 152 -24.35 5.08 6.12
C SER A 152 -24.00 5.77 7.44
N GLY A 153 -24.00 7.10 7.47
CA GLY A 153 -23.68 7.88 8.68
C GLY A 153 -22.19 7.84 9.06
N SER A 154 -21.30 7.59 8.10
CA SER A 154 -19.87 7.42 8.35
C SER A 154 -19.22 8.63 9.03
N SER A 155 -19.64 9.86 8.75
CA SER A 155 -19.13 11.04 9.46
C SER A 155 -19.51 11.05 10.95
N ALA A 156 -20.74 10.64 11.28
CA ALA A 156 -21.19 10.53 12.67
C ALA A 156 -20.45 9.40 13.40
N TYR A 157 -20.27 8.25 12.73
CA TYR A 157 -19.51 7.13 13.28
C TYR A 157 -18.03 7.48 13.48
N GLY A 158 -17.40 8.19 12.54
CA GLY A 158 -16.03 8.70 12.72
C GLY A 158 -15.89 9.62 13.93
N ARG A 159 -16.90 10.46 14.21
CA ARG A 159 -16.94 11.28 15.43
C ARG A 159 -17.12 10.42 16.68
N PHE A 160 -17.98 9.41 16.64
CA PHE A 160 -18.16 8.47 17.74
C PHE A 160 -16.86 7.73 18.09
N ILE A 161 -16.17 7.18 17.09
CA ILE A 161 -14.85 6.54 17.24
C ILE A 161 -13.85 7.48 17.93
N LYS A 162 -13.78 8.74 17.49
CA LYS A 162 -12.92 9.75 18.13
C LYS A 162 -13.29 10.01 19.60
N LEU A 163 -14.59 10.07 19.91
CA LEU A 163 -15.07 10.26 21.29
C LEU A 163 -14.76 9.05 22.19
N CYS A 164 -14.69 7.85 21.62
CA CYS A 164 -14.26 6.64 22.32
C CYS A 164 -12.74 6.56 22.54
N GLY A 165 -11.97 7.58 22.12
CA GLY A 165 -10.50 7.57 22.23
C GLY A 165 -9.81 6.59 21.27
N ILE A 166 -10.53 6.07 20.26
CA ILE A 166 -9.99 5.16 19.26
C ILE A 166 -9.23 5.97 18.21
N ASN A 167 -7.99 5.57 17.95
CA ASN A 167 -7.12 6.23 16.97
C ASN A 167 -7.40 5.69 15.56
N LYS A 168 -8.00 6.52 14.71
CA LYS A 168 -8.21 6.17 13.30
C LYS A 168 -6.94 6.46 12.50
N ILE A 169 -6.37 5.41 11.91
CA ILE A 169 -5.02 5.41 11.33
C ILE A 169 -4.95 6.00 9.92
N ASN A 170 -6.01 5.84 9.12
CA ASN A 170 -6.01 6.26 7.72
C ASN A 170 -6.98 7.42 7.45
N ALA A 171 -6.60 8.26 6.49
CA ALA A 171 -7.38 9.44 6.13
C ALA A 171 -8.66 9.08 5.36
N ASP A 172 -9.71 9.89 5.55
CA ASP A 172 -11.00 9.75 4.86
C ASP A 172 -10.95 10.19 3.39
N ASP A 173 -10.07 11.14 3.06
CA ASP A 173 -10.06 11.83 1.77
C ASP A 173 -8.89 11.36 0.91
N ALA A 174 -9.13 10.34 0.11
CA ALA A 174 -8.26 10.03 -1.00
C ALA A 174 -9.08 9.95 -2.28
N ILE A 175 -9.31 11.13 -2.90
CA ILE A 175 -9.67 11.25 -4.32
C ILE A 175 -8.66 10.47 -5.22
N LEU A 176 -7.52 10.08 -4.66
CA LEU A 176 -6.43 9.37 -5.30
C LEU A 176 -6.27 7.96 -4.69
N ASN A 177 -6.89 6.96 -5.32
CA ASN A 177 -6.79 5.54 -4.95
C ASN A 177 -5.42 4.93 -5.29
N ASN A 178 -4.38 5.25 -4.51
CA ASN A 178 -3.02 4.72 -4.71
C ASN A 178 -2.37 4.33 -3.38
N LYS A 179 -1.38 3.44 -3.41
CA LYS A 179 -0.59 2.97 -2.26
C LYS A 179 -0.04 4.12 -1.38
N ILE A 180 0.27 5.25 -2.00
CA ILE A 180 0.77 6.48 -1.33
C ILE A 180 -0.27 7.07 -0.37
N PHE A 181 -1.56 6.82 -0.60
CA PHE A 181 -2.67 7.35 0.20
C PHE A 181 -3.28 6.34 1.16
N HIS A 182 -2.97 5.04 1.00
CA HIS A 182 -3.52 3.98 1.84
C HIS A 182 -2.43 3.26 2.62
N TYR A 183 -1.63 2.42 1.95
CA TYR A 183 -0.63 1.60 2.63
C TYR A 183 0.45 2.44 3.31
N TYR A 184 1.05 3.44 2.63
CA TYR A 184 2.19 4.18 3.21
C TYR A 184 1.80 4.94 4.48
N PRO A 185 0.71 5.73 4.48
CA PRO A 185 0.28 6.42 5.68
C PRO A 185 -0.13 5.44 6.78
N CYS A 186 -0.89 4.37 6.46
CA CYS A 186 -1.25 3.35 7.45
C CYS A 186 -0.01 2.76 8.13
N TYR A 187 0.95 2.31 7.34
CA TYR A 187 2.19 1.71 7.83
C TYR A 187 2.91 2.65 8.80
N GLN A 188 3.09 3.91 8.41
CA GLN A 188 3.77 4.91 9.24
C GLN A 188 3.00 5.24 10.52
N GLN A 189 1.69 5.42 10.44
CA GLN A 189 0.83 5.77 11.57
C GLN A 189 0.74 4.63 12.59
N LEU A 190 0.68 3.37 12.13
CA LEU A 190 0.72 2.20 13.03
C LEU A 190 2.03 2.12 13.81
N LEU A 191 3.15 2.46 13.16
CA LEU A 191 4.45 2.53 13.84
C LEU A 191 4.57 3.72 14.80
N ALA A 192 3.89 4.83 14.53
CA ALA A 192 3.90 6.01 15.40
C ALA A 192 3.00 5.82 16.64
N HIS A 193 1.95 5.01 16.53
CA HIS A 193 0.89 4.89 17.55
C HIS A 193 0.74 3.47 18.09
N LYS A 194 1.84 2.73 18.28
CA LYS A 194 1.83 1.29 18.62
C LYS A 194 1.01 0.93 19.87
N ASP A 195 1.00 1.82 20.86
CA ASP A 195 0.33 1.63 22.14
C ASP A 195 -1.11 2.15 22.17
N SER A 196 -1.60 2.71 21.05
CA SER A 196 -2.97 3.21 20.93
C SER A 196 -3.93 2.12 20.44
N TYR A 197 -5.20 2.22 20.82
CA TYR A 197 -6.25 1.37 20.24
C TYR A 197 -6.53 1.85 18.81
N ASN A 198 -6.00 1.12 17.83
CA ASN A 198 -5.88 1.59 16.46
C ASN A 198 -6.94 0.97 15.54
N LEU A 199 -7.61 1.83 14.77
CA LEU A 199 -8.66 1.46 13.83
C LEU A 199 -8.24 1.75 12.39
N ILE A 200 -8.40 0.76 11.51
CA ILE A 200 -8.20 0.91 10.06
C ILE A 200 -9.57 0.96 9.38
N ALA A 201 -9.84 2.04 8.63
CA ALA A 201 -11.04 2.17 7.82
C ALA A 201 -10.82 1.63 6.40
N ILE A 202 -11.70 0.75 5.93
CA ILE A 202 -11.73 0.23 4.56
C ILE A 202 -12.93 0.85 3.85
N HIS A 203 -12.72 1.38 2.65
CA HIS A 203 -13.67 2.10 1.83
C HIS A 203 -14.11 1.23 0.64
N GLU A 204 -15.27 1.55 0.05
CA GLU A 204 -15.85 0.85 -1.12
C GLU A 204 -15.12 1.20 -2.46
N TYR A 205 -13.78 1.28 -2.47
CA TYR A 205 -13.01 1.63 -3.68
C TYR A 205 -12.41 0.40 -4.38
N TRP A 206 -12.53 0.36 -5.71
CA TRP A 206 -12.09 -0.78 -6.52
C TRP A 206 -10.95 -0.37 -7.45
N HIS A 207 -9.73 -0.40 -6.92
CA HIS A 207 -8.51 -0.20 -7.70
C HIS A 207 -7.47 -1.28 -7.32
N GLU A 208 -6.62 -1.71 -8.25
CA GLU A 208 -5.65 -2.80 -8.03
C GLU A 208 -4.75 -2.56 -6.82
N SER A 209 -4.24 -1.34 -6.65
CA SER A 209 -3.45 -0.98 -5.46
C SER A 209 -4.28 -0.96 -4.17
N TYR A 210 -5.60 -0.72 -4.25
CA TYR A 210 -6.46 -0.80 -3.08
C TYR A 210 -6.72 -2.26 -2.69
N MET A 211 -6.97 -3.13 -3.67
CA MET A 211 -7.12 -4.57 -3.45
C MET A 211 -5.87 -5.17 -2.79
N LYS A 212 -4.69 -4.82 -3.28
CA LYS A 212 -3.43 -5.22 -2.63
C LYS A 212 -3.33 -4.67 -1.21
N PHE A 213 -3.70 -3.41 -0.97
CA PHE A 213 -3.72 -2.86 0.39
C PHE A 213 -4.63 -3.68 1.32
N CYS A 214 -5.86 -4.00 0.91
CA CYS A 214 -6.77 -4.83 1.70
C CYS A 214 -6.22 -6.23 1.97
N ALA A 215 -5.59 -6.87 0.97
CA ALA A 215 -4.96 -8.18 1.13
C ALA A 215 -3.73 -8.17 2.06
N LEU A 216 -3.16 -6.99 2.35
CA LEU A 216 -2.04 -6.82 3.27
C LEU A 216 -2.50 -6.44 4.70
N ILE A 217 -3.80 -6.49 4.98
CA ILE A 217 -4.37 -6.42 6.33
C ILE A 217 -4.59 -7.87 6.79
N ASP A 218 -3.62 -8.45 7.48
CA ASP A 218 -3.54 -9.90 7.75
C ASP A 218 -3.83 -10.30 9.21
N LYS A 219 -3.67 -9.38 10.16
CA LYS A 219 -4.04 -9.61 11.57
C LYS A 219 -5.55 -9.82 11.68
N ASN A 220 -5.93 -10.94 12.28
CA ASN A 220 -7.32 -11.25 12.61
C ASN A 220 -7.79 -10.39 13.79
N VAL A 221 -8.63 -9.40 13.50
CA VAL A 221 -9.23 -8.48 14.47
C VAL A 221 -10.72 -8.32 14.17
N PRO A 222 -11.55 -7.90 15.15
CA PRO A 222 -12.95 -7.60 14.88
C PRO A 222 -13.11 -6.59 13.74
N ALA A 223 -14.18 -6.75 12.96
CA ALA A 223 -14.57 -5.80 11.93
C ALA A 223 -15.99 -5.29 12.21
N ILE A 224 -16.20 -3.98 12.09
CA ILE A 224 -17.50 -3.34 12.24
C ILE A 224 -17.90 -2.70 10.91
N CYS A 225 -19.18 -2.85 10.57
CA CYS A 225 -19.79 -2.23 9.40
C CYS A 225 -21.06 -1.50 9.83
N ASN A 226 -21.08 -0.18 9.63
CA ASN A 226 -22.28 0.63 9.80
C ASN A 226 -23.12 0.55 8.53
N ILE A 227 -24.26 -0.11 8.65
CA ILE A 227 -25.23 -0.30 7.57
C ILE A 227 -26.40 0.68 7.73
N ARG A 228 -26.98 1.07 6.60
CA ARG A 228 -28.22 1.85 6.50
C ARG A 228 -29.07 1.24 5.41
N ASP A 229 -30.39 1.38 5.54
CA ASP A 229 -31.33 1.01 4.48
C ASP A 229 -30.88 1.58 3.11
N GLN A 230 -31.00 0.75 2.08
CA GLN A 230 -30.44 1.04 0.76
C GLN A 230 -31.17 2.20 0.08
N ILE A 231 -32.50 2.29 0.24
CA ILE A 231 -33.30 3.40 -0.29
C ILE A 231 -32.89 4.70 0.40
N GLU A 232 -32.67 4.65 1.71
CA GLU A 232 -32.20 5.79 2.49
C GLU A 232 -30.77 6.23 2.11
N ARG A 233 -29.87 5.29 1.80
CA ARG A 233 -28.53 5.61 1.24
C ARG A 233 -28.66 6.34 -0.10
N LEU A 234 -29.53 5.87 -0.99
CA LEU A 234 -29.77 6.49 -2.30
C LEU A 234 -30.36 7.90 -2.15
N LYS A 235 -31.38 8.10 -1.31
CA LYS A 235 -31.94 9.43 -1.01
C LYS A 235 -30.87 10.39 -0.52
N HIS A 236 -30.01 9.93 0.40
CA HIS A 236 -28.89 10.73 0.89
C HIS A 236 -27.89 11.06 -0.24
N GLY A 237 -27.55 10.09 -1.09
CA GLY A 237 -26.69 10.30 -2.25
C GLY A 237 -27.23 11.34 -3.23
N VAL A 238 -28.54 11.31 -3.53
CA VAL A 238 -29.19 12.33 -4.39
C VAL A 238 -29.08 13.73 -3.81
N ASN A 239 -29.28 13.88 -2.49
CA ASN A 239 -29.11 15.17 -1.81
C ASN A 239 -27.68 15.71 -1.92
N HIS A 240 -26.69 14.81 -1.98
CA HIS A 240 -25.30 15.19 -2.17
C HIS A 240 -25.00 15.60 -3.60
N LEU A 241 -25.71 15.16 -4.65
CA LEU A 241 -25.37 15.50 -6.05
C LEU A 241 -25.20 17.02 -6.26
N ASN A 242 -25.96 17.86 -5.56
CA ASN A 242 -25.86 19.32 -5.60
C ASN A 242 -24.63 19.91 -4.88
N SER A 243 -23.88 19.13 -4.10
CA SER A 243 -22.67 19.54 -3.38
C SER A 243 -21.36 19.04 -4.00
N TRP A 244 -21.41 18.12 -4.98
CA TRP A 244 -20.21 17.66 -5.72
C TRP A 244 -19.99 18.45 -7.02
N GLU A 245 -20.99 19.21 -7.47
CA GLU A 245 -20.81 20.32 -8.40
C GLU A 245 -20.61 21.61 -7.60
N CYS A 246 -19.58 22.39 -7.92
CA CYS A 246 -19.20 23.69 -7.33
C CYS A 246 -18.21 23.68 -6.15
N ALA A 247 -16.94 23.42 -6.48
CA ALA A 247 -15.88 24.36 -6.08
C ALA A 247 -15.33 25.01 -7.37
N PRO A 248 -15.33 26.35 -7.51
CA PRO A 248 -14.71 27.02 -8.65
C PRO A 248 -13.21 26.75 -8.79
#